data_AF-A0A6L8MNY0-F1
#
_entry.id   AF-A0A6L8MNY0-F1
#
_cell.length_a   1.000
_cell.length_b   1.000
_cell.length_c   1.000
_cell.angle_alpha   90.00
_cell.angle_beta   90.00
_cell.angle_gamma   90.00
#
_symmetry.space_group_name_H-M   'P 1'
#
loop_
_entity.id
_entity.type
_entity.pdbx_description
1 polymer ?
#
loop_
_entity_poly.entity_id
_entity_poly.type
_entity_poly.pdbx_seq_one_letter_code
_entity_poly.pdbx_strand_id
1 'polypeptide(L)'
;MNKHVRNAIPQRAAQSGFTLIELIVVIVILGILAATALPKFSDLSGDARVASLSAAGGAVKSAMAISHGEALMKGQASSATYSTTMEGTAVSMAFGYPDATSIAAAAGLSSQDYVATVGPVATATATTPVLTATQVAIQPAQSPKAGCAVIYNVATSATVPATVSTSTVTAANCK
;
A
#
# COMPACT_ATOMS: atom_id res chain seq x y z
N MET A 1 76.16 25.09 38.86
CA MET A 1 75.70 24.15 37.80
C MET A 1 74.36 24.63 37.25
N ASN A 2 74.36 25.22 36.05
CA ASN A 2 73.14 25.69 35.38
C ASN A 2 72.41 24.51 34.73
N LYS A 3 71.15 24.27 35.10
CA LYS A 3 70.22 23.48 34.29
C LYS A 3 69.12 24.41 33.79
N HIS A 4 69.22 24.80 32.52
CA HIS A 4 68.16 25.50 31.80
C HIS A 4 67.04 24.51 31.47
N VAL A 5 65.98 24.53 32.26
CA VAL A 5 64.71 23.85 31.94
C VAL A 5 63.97 24.75 30.94
N ARG A 6 64.03 24.42 29.65
CA ARG A 6 63.17 25.06 28.63
C ARG A 6 61.80 24.41 28.74
N ASN A 7 60.85 25.14 29.33
CA ASN A 7 59.45 24.71 29.42
C ASN A 7 58.82 24.86 28.03
N ALA A 8 58.59 23.75 27.32
CA ALA A 8 57.89 23.75 26.04
C ALA A 8 56.39 23.90 26.29
N ILE A 9 55.84 25.08 25.96
CA ILE A 9 54.40 25.34 26.03
C ILE A 9 53.71 24.52 24.93
N PRO A 10 52.71 23.68 25.23
CA PRO A 10 52.00 22.92 24.22
C PRO A 10 51.24 23.88 23.29
N GLN A 11 51.58 23.86 21.99
CA GLN A 11 50.85 24.59 20.97
C GLN A 11 49.42 24.03 20.90
N ARG A 12 48.43 24.84 21.29
CA ARG A 12 47.02 24.53 21.01
C ARG A 12 46.87 24.43 19.50
N ALA A 13 46.46 23.26 19.00
CA ALA A 13 46.07 23.12 17.61
C ALA A 13 44.96 24.16 17.33
N ALA A 14 45.21 25.06 16.37
CA ALA A 14 44.22 26.05 15.99
C ALA A 14 43.00 25.32 15.43
N GLN A 15 41.87 25.39 16.15
CA GLN A 15 40.59 24.94 15.64
C GLN A 15 40.24 25.83 14.44
N SER A 16 40.44 25.34 13.23
CA SER A 16 39.99 26.00 12.01
C SER A 16 38.46 26.01 12.03
N GLY A 17 37.88 27.18 12.25
CA GLY A 17 36.44 27.38 12.09
C GLY A 17 36.06 27.35 10.61
N PHE A 18 34.90 26.78 10.30
CA PHE A 18 34.30 26.88 8.97
C PHE A 18 34.05 28.35 8.61
N THR A 19 34.35 28.72 7.37
CA THR A 19 34.08 30.05 6.85
C THR A 19 32.59 30.22 6.56
N LEU A 20 32.08 31.45 6.66
CA LEU A 20 30.68 31.75 6.30
C LEU A 20 30.40 31.41 4.82
N ILE A 21 31.39 31.57 3.95
CA ILE A 21 31.25 31.29 2.52
C ILE A 21 31.12 29.78 2.24
N GLU A 22 31.82 28.92 2.99
CA GLU A 22 31.66 27.47 2.88
C GLU A 22 30.24 27.04 3.24
N LEU A 23 29.68 27.61 4.32
CA LEU A 23 28.30 27.30 4.71
C LEU A 23 27.28 27.76 3.66
N ILE A 24 27.48 28.95 3.09
CA ILE A 24 26.63 29.48 2.02
C ILE A 24 26.67 28.60 0.78
N VAL A 25 27.87 28.18 0.33
CA VAL A 25 27.99 27.30 -0.84
C VAL A 25 27.29 25.96 -0.61
N VAL A 26 27.40 25.38 0.59
CA VAL A 26 26.73 24.11 0.91
C VAL A 26 25.21 24.23 0.82
N ILE A 27 24.60 25.26 1.42
CA ILE A 27 23.14 25.43 1.35
C ILE A 27 22.65 25.73 -0.08
N VAL A 28 23.47 26.42 -0.89
CA VAL A 28 23.14 26.68 -2.31
C VAL A 28 23.16 25.38 -3.10
N ILE A 29 24.19 24.54 -2.91
CA ILE A 29 24.27 23.23 -3.58
C ILE A 29 23.10 22.34 -3.15
N LEU A 30 22.82 22.26 -1.84
CA LEU A 30 21.66 21.50 -1.33
C LEU A 30 20.34 22.05 -1.88
N GLY A 31 20.21 23.36 -2.04
CA GLY A 31 19.03 23.99 -2.66
C GLY A 31 18.80 23.55 -4.11
N ILE A 32 19.86 23.52 -4.92
CA ILE A 32 19.78 23.08 -6.33
C ILE A 32 19.44 21.58 -6.42
N LEU A 33 20.07 20.75 -5.58
CA LEU A 33 19.79 19.31 -5.53
C LEU A 33 18.35 19.04 -5.08
N ALA A 34 17.86 19.75 -4.07
CA ALA A 34 16.48 19.62 -3.60
C ALA A 34 15.47 20.03 -4.67
N ALA A 35 15.70 21.15 -5.38
CA ALA A 35 14.81 21.65 -6.42
C ALA A 35 14.64 20.67 -7.59
N THR A 36 15.71 19.92 -7.93
CA THR A 36 15.67 18.94 -9.03
C THR A 36 15.20 17.55 -8.59
N ALA A 37 15.45 17.15 -7.33
CA ALA A 37 15.06 15.84 -6.81
C ALA A 37 13.58 15.77 -6.35
N LEU A 38 13.04 16.85 -5.77
CA LEU A 38 11.70 16.84 -5.17
C LEU A 38 10.58 16.47 -6.16
N PRO A 39 10.54 16.99 -7.41
CA PRO A 39 9.50 16.60 -8.37
C PRO A 39 9.51 15.11 -8.67
N LYS A 40 10.70 14.51 -8.83
CA LYS A 40 10.86 13.07 -9.10
C LYS A 40 10.43 12.21 -7.91
N PHE A 41 10.77 12.62 -6.70
CA PHE A 41 10.38 11.89 -5.49
C PHE A 41 8.85 11.84 -5.29
N SER A 42 8.16 12.94 -5.60
CA SER A 42 6.70 13.00 -5.53
C SER A 42 6.02 12.04 -6.52
N ASP A 43 6.57 11.87 -7.72
CA ASP A 43 6.03 10.93 -8.72
C ASP A 43 6.24 9.47 -8.30
N LEU A 44 7.41 9.14 -7.75
CA LEU A 44 7.77 7.78 -7.33
C LEU A 44 6.82 7.21 -6.27
N SER A 45 6.30 8.06 -5.37
CA SER A 45 5.36 7.63 -4.33
C SER A 45 4.01 7.21 -4.93
N GLY A 46 3.54 7.91 -5.96
CA GLY A 46 2.34 7.53 -6.71
C GLY A 46 2.53 6.21 -7.46
N ASP A 47 3.66 6.05 -8.15
CA ASP A 47 3.98 4.82 -8.89
C ASP A 47 4.14 3.60 -7.97
N ALA A 48 4.77 3.78 -6.80
CA ALA A 48 4.88 2.75 -5.78
C ALA A 48 3.50 2.28 -5.29
N ARG A 49 2.56 3.21 -5.12
CA ARG A 49 1.19 2.90 -4.74
C ARG A 49 0.43 2.14 -5.82
N VAL A 50 0.58 2.54 -7.08
CA VAL A 50 0.00 1.82 -8.22
C VAL A 50 0.53 0.40 -8.29
N ALA A 51 1.84 0.20 -8.11
CA ALA A 51 2.46 -1.12 -8.11
C ALA A 51 1.96 -1.98 -6.94
N SER A 52 1.92 -1.44 -5.72
CA SER A 52 1.39 -2.12 -4.53
C SER A 52 -0.06 -2.57 -4.73
N LEU A 53 -0.95 -1.70 -5.19
CA LEU A 53 -2.34 -2.05 -5.40
C LEU A 53 -2.54 -3.00 -6.59
N SER A 54 -1.71 -2.90 -7.62
CA SER A 54 -1.73 -3.86 -8.73
C SER A 54 -1.34 -5.26 -8.23
N ALA A 55 -0.34 -5.35 -7.35
CA ALA A 55 0.03 -6.60 -6.68
C ALA A 55 -1.10 -7.11 -5.77
N ALA A 56 -1.72 -6.24 -4.97
CA ALA A 56 -2.86 -6.60 -4.13
C ALA A 56 -4.06 -7.10 -4.97
N GLY A 57 -4.37 -6.44 -6.09
CA GLY A 57 -5.41 -6.90 -7.02
C GLY A 57 -5.09 -8.24 -7.68
N GLY A 58 -3.81 -8.50 -7.96
CA GLY A 58 -3.31 -9.81 -8.37
C GLY A 58 -3.55 -10.88 -7.30
N ALA A 59 -3.21 -10.59 -6.03
CA ALA A 59 -3.44 -11.49 -4.91
C ALA A 59 -4.93 -11.80 -4.71
N VAL A 60 -5.80 -10.79 -4.79
CA VAL A 60 -7.26 -10.95 -4.73
C VAL A 60 -7.77 -11.85 -5.86
N LYS A 61 -7.30 -11.64 -7.10
CA LYS A 61 -7.68 -12.49 -8.23
C LYS A 61 -7.23 -13.94 -8.04
N SER A 62 -6.02 -14.15 -7.51
CA SER A 62 -5.51 -15.48 -7.20
C SER A 62 -6.33 -16.17 -6.10
N ALA A 63 -6.62 -15.47 -5.00
CA ALA A 63 -7.44 -16.01 -3.91
C ALA A 63 -8.84 -16.39 -4.39
N MET A 64 -9.47 -15.52 -5.19
CA MET A 64 -10.76 -15.78 -5.83
C MET A 64 -10.71 -17.04 -6.70
N ALA A 65 -9.67 -17.25 -7.50
CA ALA A 65 -9.55 -18.43 -8.36
C ALA A 65 -9.28 -19.72 -7.56
N ILE A 66 -8.39 -19.67 -6.57
CA ILE A 66 -8.03 -20.83 -5.73
C ILE A 66 -9.25 -21.29 -4.91
N SER A 67 -9.90 -20.36 -4.23
CA SER A 67 -11.07 -20.63 -3.39
C SER A 67 -12.26 -21.16 -4.22
N HIS A 68 -12.41 -20.69 -5.46
CA HIS A 68 -13.39 -21.23 -6.38
C HIS A 68 -13.07 -22.65 -6.85
N GLY A 69 -11.80 -22.93 -7.16
CA GLY A 69 -11.36 -24.30 -7.45
C GLY A 69 -11.67 -25.26 -6.30
N GLU A 70 -11.39 -24.84 -5.07
CA GLU A 70 -11.73 -25.60 -3.86
C GLU A 70 -13.25 -25.79 -3.71
N ALA A 71 -14.04 -24.74 -3.95
CA ALA A 71 -15.50 -24.79 -3.92
C ALA A 71 -16.06 -25.85 -4.87
N LEU A 72 -15.54 -25.90 -6.10
CA LEU A 72 -15.94 -26.88 -7.12
C LEU A 72 -15.59 -28.30 -6.68
N MET A 73 -14.39 -28.52 -6.15
CA MET A 73 -13.96 -29.83 -5.65
C MET A 73 -14.82 -30.33 -4.49
N LYS A 74 -15.30 -29.42 -3.63
CA LYS A 74 -16.19 -29.73 -2.50
C LYS A 74 -17.68 -29.77 -2.87
N GLY A 75 -18.03 -29.48 -4.14
CA GLY A 75 -19.42 -29.37 -4.58
C GLY A 75 -20.19 -28.19 -3.94
N GLN A 76 -19.48 -27.16 -3.46
CA GLN A 76 -20.03 -26.00 -2.76
C GLN A 76 -20.10 -24.74 -3.64
N ALA A 77 -19.71 -24.81 -4.92
CA ALA A 77 -19.70 -23.65 -5.80
C ALA A 77 -21.09 -23.00 -6.03
N SER A 78 -22.18 -23.74 -5.81
CA SER A 78 -23.55 -23.20 -5.88
C SER A 78 -24.13 -22.80 -4.53
N SER A 79 -23.42 -23.06 -3.43
CA SER A 79 -23.91 -22.75 -2.08
C SER A 79 -23.88 -21.25 -1.84
N ALA A 80 -25.04 -20.69 -1.47
CA ALA A 80 -25.18 -19.25 -1.22
C ALA A 80 -24.25 -18.76 -0.10
N THR A 81 -24.03 -19.60 0.91
CA THR A 81 -23.05 -19.32 1.98
C THR A 81 -22.48 -20.63 2.50
N TYR A 82 -21.17 -20.66 2.71
CA TYR A 82 -20.49 -21.70 3.47
C TYR A 82 -19.15 -21.15 3.98
N SER A 83 -18.43 -21.89 4.81
CA SER A 83 -17.08 -21.51 5.23
C SER A 83 -16.07 -22.58 4.83
N THR A 84 -14.85 -22.14 4.54
CA THR A 84 -13.70 -23.01 4.33
C THR A 84 -12.50 -22.45 5.08
N THR A 85 -11.44 -23.24 5.24
CA THR A 85 -10.20 -22.78 5.85
C THR A 85 -9.14 -22.66 4.78
N MET A 86 -8.61 -21.46 4.57
CA MET A 86 -7.48 -21.19 3.68
C MET A 86 -6.30 -20.73 4.54
N GLU A 87 -5.16 -21.43 4.45
CA GLU A 87 -3.95 -21.12 5.22
C GLU A 87 -4.19 -20.97 6.74
N GLY A 88 -5.06 -21.81 7.31
CA GLY A 88 -5.40 -21.78 8.73
C GLY A 88 -6.38 -20.66 9.14
N THR A 89 -6.85 -19.85 8.19
CA THR A 89 -7.82 -18.78 8.42
C THR A 89 -9.19 -19.20 7.90
N ALA A 90 -10.24 -18.95 8.68
CA ALA A 90 -11.61 -19.17 8.25
C ALA A 90 -12.01 -18.12 7.20
N VAL A 91 -12.42 -18.58 6.03
CA VAL A 91 -12.89 -17.77 4.89
C VAL A 91 -14.36 -18.08 4.66
N SER A 92 -15.20 -17.06 4.85
CA SER A 92 -16.62 -17.12 4.49
C SER A 92 -16.77 -17.00 2.97
N MET A 93 -17.53 -17.91 2.38
CA MET A 93 -17.67 -18.04 0.95
C MET A 93 -19.12 -17.79 0.54
N ALA A 94 -19.32 -17.16 -0.62
CA ALA A 94 -20.59 -16.98 -1.29
C ALA A 94 -20.48 -17.47 -2.73
N PHE A 95 -21.31 -18.45 -3.12
CA PHE A 95 -21.36 -19.02 -4.47
C PHE A 95 -19.97 -19.43 -5.01
N GLY A 96 -19.17 -20.04 -4.13
CA GLY A 96 -17.83 -20.51 -4.45
C GLY A 96 -16.76 -19.42 -4.56
N TYR A 97 -16.99 -18.21 -4.06
CA TYR A 97 -15.97 -17.16 -3.97
C TYR A 97 -15.93 -16.57 -2.56
N PRO A 98 -14.82 -15.94 -2.12
CA PRO A 98 -14.77 -15.31 -0.81
C PRO A 98 -15.79 -14.18 -0.75
N ASP A 99 -16.47 -14.04 0.37
CA ASP A 99 -17.45 -12.98 0.57
C ASP A 99 -16.78 -11.61 0.76
N ALA A 100 -17.60 -10.57 0.94
CA ALA A 100 -17.12 -9.21 1.10
C ALA A 100 -16.17 -9.03 2.29
N THR A 101 -16.34 -9.81 3.36
CA THR A 101 -15.61 -9.65 4.62
C THR A 101 -14.31 -10.43 4.66
N SER A 102 -14.22 -11.50 3.87
CA SER A 102 -13.13 -12.47 3.94
C SER A 102 -12.16 -12.40 2.76
N ILE A 103 -12.50 -11.69 1.68
CA ILE A 103 -11.63 -11.60 0.49
C ILE A 103 -10.23 -11.05 0.80
N ALA A 104 -10.11 -10.06 1.69
CA ALA A 104 -8.82 -9.49 2.06
C ALA A 104 -7.96 -10.52 2.82
N ALA A 105 -8.58 -11.26 3.74
CA ALA A 105 -7.92 -12.34 4.48
C ALA A 105 -7.54 -13.51 3.55
N ALA A 106 -8.44 -13.92 2.66
CA ALA A 106 -8.20 -14.96 1.65
C ALA A 106 -7.06 -14.58 0.68
N ALA A 107 -6.89 -13.29 0.41
CA ALA A 107 -5.80 -12.74 -0.39
C ALA A 107 -4.50 -12.48 0.39
N GLY A 108 -4.46 -12.79 1.69
CA GLY A 108 -3.28 -12.57 2.53
C GLY A 108 -2.94 -11.09 2.73
N LEU A 109 -3.90 -10.18 2.60
CA LEU A 109 -3.67 -8.75 2.74
C LEU A 109 -3.66 -8.36 4.22
N SER A 110 -2.52 -7.84 4.68
CA SER A 110 -2.36 -7.30 6.03
C SER A 110 -3.15 -6.02 6.22
N SER A 111 -3.84 -5.89 7.36
CA SER A 111 -4.54 -4.65 7.75
C SER A 111 -3.60 -3.47 8.01
N GLN A 112 -2.29 -3.74 8.18
CA GLN A 112 -1.27 -2.70 8.35
C GLN A 112 -0.97 -1.99 7.04
N ASP A 113 -1.09 -2.71 5.92
CA ASP A 113 -0.72 -2.21 4.59
C ASP A 113 -1.96 -1.82 3.78
N TYR A 114 -3.07 -2.52 3.98
CA TYR A 114 -4.31 -2.34 3.21
C TYR A 114 -5.53 -2.20 4.12
N VAL A 115 -6.50 -1.41 3.66
CA VAL A 115 -7.85 -1.32 4.21
C VAL A 115 -8.84 -1.88 3.19
N ALA A 116 -9.70 -2.80 3.63
CA ALA A 116 -10.81 -3.33 2.85
C ALA A 116 -12.12 -2.70 3.34
N THR A 117 -12.67 -1.78 2.55
CA THR A 117 -13.95 -1.13 2.86
C THR A 117 -15.06 -1.89 2.17
N VAL A 118 -15.98 -2.46 2.95
CA VAL A 118 -17.16 -3.16 2.44
C VAL A 118 -18.30 -2.17 2.22
N GLY A 119 -18.99 -2.27 1.08
CA GLY A 119 -20.16 -1.45 0.79
C GLY A 119 -21.42 -1.88 1.57
N PRO A 120 -22.53 -1.12 1.44
CA PRO A 120 -22.68 0.03 0.55
C PRO A 120 -22.07 1.31 1.15
N VAL A 121 -21.49 2.14 0.27
CA VAL A 121 -21.04 3.50 0.56
C VAL A 121 -21.70 4.42 -0.46
N ALA A 122 -22.72 5.17 -0.05
CA ALA A 122 -23.54 5.96 -0.96
C ALA A 122 -22.85 7.23 -1.48
N THR A 123 -21.94 7.80 -0.69
CA THR A 123 -21.27 9.06 -0.99
C THR A 123 -19.76 8.88 -0.87
N ALA A 124 -19.03 9.23 -1.93
CA ALA A 124 -17.57 9.25 -1.86
C ALA A 124 -17.09 10.33 -0.89
N THR A 125 -16.02 10.03 -0.16
CA THR A 125 -15.23 11.02 0.56
C THR A 125 -13.90 11.24 -0.17
N ALA A 126 -12.98 12.01 0.40
CA ALA A 126 -11.61 12.11 -0.13
C ALA A 126 -10.90 10.73 -0.14
N THR A 127 -11.23 9.85 0.81
CA THR A 127 -10.51 8.62 1.06
C THR A 127 -11.28 7.36 0.67
N THR A 128 -12.61 7.39 0.67
CA THR A 128 -13.47 6.23 0.40
C THR A 128 -14.28 6.40 -0.90
N PRO A 129 -14.26 5.42 -1.82
CA PRO A 129 -15.10 5.44 -3.03
C PRO A 129 -16.58 5.17 -2.72
N VAL A 130 -17.44 5.48 -3.69
CA VAL A 130 -18.82 4.96 -3.71
C VAL A 130 -18.77 3.45 -3.96
N LEU A 131 -19.53 2.69 -3.17
CA LEU A 131 -19.62 1.23 -3.26
C LEU A 131 -21.07 0.78 -3.19
N THR A 132 -21.40 -0.23 -3.97
CA THR A 132 -22.66 -0.97 -3.82
C THR A 132 -22.54 -2.02 -2.72
N ALA A 133 -23.66 -2.60 -2.28
CA ALA A 133 -23.68 -3.59 -1.19
C ALA A 133 -22.86 -4.87 -1.48
N THR A 134 -22.52 -5.12 -2.75
CA THR A 134 -21.78 -6.31 -3.20
C THR A 134 -20.35 -5.96 -3.61
N GLN A 135 -19.82 -4.82 -3.16
CA GLN A 135 -18.48 -4.36 -3.50
C GLN A 135 -17.61 -4.16 -2.28
N VAL A 136 -16.32 -4.42 -2.48
CA VAL A 136 -15.25 -4.14 -1.53
C VAL A 136 -14.21 -3.29 -2.23
N ALA A 137 -13.84 -2.16 -1.62
CA ALA A 137 -12.67 -1.38 -2.04
C ALA A 137 -11.46 -1.77 -1.20
N ILE A 138 -10.40 -2.18 -1.87
CA ILE A 138 -9.09 -2.43 -1.25
C ILE A 138 -8.19 -1.25 -1.59
N GLN A 139 -7.74 -0.56 -0.55
CA GLN A 139 -6.93 0.64 -0.64
C GLN A 139 -5.73 0.51 0.29
N PRO A 140 -4.66 1.30 0.14
CA PRO A 140 -3.59 1.34 1.12
C PRO A 140 -4.11 1.89 2.44
N ALA A 141 -3.67 1.30 3.55
CA ALA A 141 -4.05 1.74 4.89
C ALA A 141 -3.58 3.17 5.17
N GLN A 142 -2.43 3.55 4.62
CA GLN A 142 -1.88 4.89 4.76
C GLN A 142 -2.27 5.78 3.58
N SER A 143 -2.83 6.96 3.88
CA SER A 143 -3.29 7.94 2.90
C SER A 143 -4.23 7.38 1.82
N PRO A 144 -5.31 6.65 2.16
CA PRO A 144 -6.30 6.16 1.20
C PRO A 144 -6.86 7.31 0.34
N LYS A 145 -7.14 7.03 -0.94
CA LYS A 145 -7.72 7.98 -1.90
C LYS A 145 -8.88 7.28 -2.58
N ALA A 146 -10.04 7.92 -2.61
CA ALA A 146 -11.25 7.33 -3.17
C ALA A 146 -11.07 6.83 -4.61
N GLY A 147 -10.30 7.57 -5.43
CA GLY A 147 -10.01 7.19 -6.81
C GLY A 147 -9.01 6.03 -6.97
N CYS A 148 -8.29 5.62 -5.93
CA CYS A 148 -7.19 4.66 -6.01
C CYS A 148 -7.52 3.41 -5.18
N ALA A 149 -8.26 2.48 -5.79
CA ALA A 149 -8.75 1.28 -5.12
C ALA A 149 -8.81 0.08 -6.07
N VAL A 150 -8.53 -1.11 -5.57
CA VAL A 150 -8.97 -2.34 -6.24
C VAL A 150 -10.41 -2.61 -5.83
N ILE A 151 -11.30 -2.80 -6.78
CA ILE A 151 -12.70 -3.13 -6.50
C ILE A 151 -12.93 -4.62 -6.72
N TYR A 152 -13.33 -5.30 -5.65
CA TYR A 152 -13.83 -6.66 -5.70
C TYR A 152 -15.36 -6.64 -5.69
N ASN A 153 -15.98 -7.22 -6.72
CA ASN A 153 -17.42 -7.46 -6.75
C ASN A 153 -17.66 -8.90 -6.33
N VAL A 154 -18.41 -9.07 -5.24
CA VAL A 154 -18.75 -10.39 -4.70
C VAL A 154 -19.73 -11.10 -5.66
N ALA A 155 -19.61 -12.42 -5.75
CA ALA A 155 -20.59 -13.24 -6.47
C ALA A 155 -21.98 -13.08 -5.83
N THR A 156 -23.00 -12.89 -6.67
CA THR A 156 -24.39 -12.69 -6.22
C THR A 156 -25.29 -13.88 -6.47
N SER A 157 -24.83 -14.84 -7.28
CA SER A 157 -25.48 -16.12 -7.51
C SER A 157 -24.46 -17.14 -8.06
N ALA A 158 -24.87 -18.41 -8.15
CA ALA A 158 -24.08 -19.46 -8.81
C ALA A 158 -23.79 -19.18 -10.31
N THR A 159 -24.47 -18.21 -10.92
CA THR A 159 -24.34 -17.86 -12.34
C THR A 159 -23.70 -16.48 -12.57
N VAL A 160 -23.52 -15.69 -11.51
CA VAL A 160 -22.91 -14.36 -11.56
C VAL A 160 -21.64 -14.40 -10.72
N PRO A 161 -20.48 -14.68 -11.35
CA PRO A 161 -19.22 -14.88 -10.64
C PRO A 161 -18.70 -13.59 -10.03
N ALA A 162 -17.81 -13.73 -9.05
CA ALA A 162 -17.08 -12.59 -8.50
C ALA A 162 -16.11 -12.02 -9.55
N THR A 163 -15.83 -10.71 -9.47
CA THR A 163 -14.88 -10.04 -10.37
C THR A 163 -13.96 -9.09 -9.64
N VAL A 164 -12.77 -8.86 -10.19
CA VAL A 164 -11.80 -7.88 -9.68
C VAL A 164 -11.54 -6.82 -10.74
N SER A 165 -11.71 -5.55 -10.37
CA SER A 165 -11.45 -4.39 -11.22
C SER A 165 -10.32 -3.55 -10.64
N THR A 166 -9.29 -3.29 -11.46
CA THR A 166 -8.15 -2.43 -11.12
C THR A 166 -8.09 -1.16 -11.98
N SER A 167 -9.16 -0.85 -12.71
CA SER A 167 -9.21 0.27 -13.68
C SER A 167 -8.97 1.64 -13.04
N THR A 168 -9.23 1.78 -11.74
CA THR A 168 -9.01 3.02 -11.00
C THR A 168 -7.60 3.11 -10.41
N VAL A 169 -6.81 2.02 -10.42
CA VAL A 169 -5.41 1.99 -9.97
C VAL A 169 -4.49 2.55 -11.05
N THR A 170 -4.50 3.88 -11.17
CA THR A 170 -3.68 4.62 -12.14
C THR A 170 -2.83 5.67 -11.45
N ALA A 171 -1.74 6.09 -12.08
CA ALA A 171 -0.90 7.15 -11.52
C ALA A 171 -1.69 8.45 -11.27
N ALA A 172 -2.67 8.78 -12.11
CA ALA A 172 -3.51 9.97 -11.93
C ALA A 172 -4.38 9.91 -10.67
N ASN A 173 -4.93 8.73 -10.36
CA ASN A 173 -5.81 8.56 -9.22
C ASN A 173 -5.08 8.29 -7.90
N CYS A 174 -3.86 7.74 -7.99
CA CYS A 174 -3.06 7.28 -6.85
C CYS A 174 -2.01 8.29 -6.39
N LYS A 175 -1.73 9.34 -7.18
CA LYS A 175 -0.95 10.51 -6.75
C LYS A 175 -1.76 11.39 -5.80
#